data_AF-A0A7S3W062-F1
#
_entry.id   AF-A0A7S3W062-F1
#
_cell.length_a   1.000
_cell.length_b   1.000
_cell.length_c   1.000
_cell.angle_alpha   90.00
_cell.angle_beta   90.00
_cell.angle_gamma   90.00
#
_symmetry.space_group_name_H-M   'P 1'
#
loop_
_entity.id
_entity.type
_entity.pdbx_description
1 polymer ?
#
loop_
_entity_poly.entity_id
_entity_poly.type
_entity_poly.pdbx_seq_one_letter_code
_entity_poly.pdbx_strand_id
1 'polypeptide(L)'
;MSNENEKHCTVLIYYEKGVPPTSEEIAKKLENKKDSVKAEALEELCLLMINGENYPKLLMSIIKFVVASTDHRVKKLLTIYWEIVEKCKENGDLKEEMILVCNALRSDLMHANEYIRGSTLRLLCKMKYFRILEPLKEAVLRNLSHRHSYVRRNAVMCVYSIVKSFGIEVMPEAPEDIEQLLLVEGDLSTKRNAFLMLLNCDQDRA
;
A
#
# COMPACT_ATOMS: atom_id res chain seq x y z
N MET A 1 -7.12 26.21 2.03
CA MET A 1 -7.85 25.71 3.21
C MET A 1 -7.85 24.19 3.12
N SER A 2 -6.97 23.56 3.88
CA SER A 2 -6.81 22.12 3.95
C SER A 2 -8.09 21.50 4.50
N ASN A 3 -8.81 20.74 3.66
CA ASN A 3 -9.74 19.72 4.15
C ASN A 3 -8.90 18.64 4.84
N GLU A 4 -8.46 18.90 6.06
CA GLU A 4 -8.18 17.84 7.01
C GLU A 4 -9.53 17.17 7.26
N ASN A 5 -9.80 16.08 6.53
CA ASN A 5 -10.84 15.15 6.95
C ASN A 5 -10.50 14.79 8.39
N GLU A 6 -11.30 15.26 9.35
CA GLU A 6 -11.21 14.84 10.74
C GLU A 6 -11.05 13.32 10.77
N LYS A 7 -9.99 12.84 11.43
CA LYS A 7 -9.76 11.40 11.68
C LYS A 7 -10.82 10.91 12.68
N HIS A 8 -12.10 10.93 12.31
CA HIS A 8 -13.14 10.35 13.13
C HIS A 8 -12.96 8.83 13.14
N CYS A 9 -12.44 8.30 14.25
CA CYS A 9 -12.46 6.87 14.50
C CYS A 9 -13.82 6.53 15.13
N THR A 10 -14.71 5.90 14.36
CA THR A 10 -16.05 5.51 14.83
C THR A 10 -16.04 4.22 15.66
N VAL A 11 -14.89 3.53 15.74
CA VAL A 11 -14.74 2.25 16.43
C VAL A 11 -13.60 2.35 17.44
N LEU A 12 -13.95 2.35 18.73
CA LEU A 12 -12.99 2.22 19.82
C LEU A 12 -12.78 0.74 20.12
N ILE A 13 -11.58 0.22 19.87
CA ILE A 13 -11.22 -1.14 20.26
C ILE A 13 -10.51 -1.07 21.61
N TYR A 14 -11.12 -1.66 22.64
CA TYR A 14 -10.55 -1.67 23.98
C TYR A 14 -9.18 -2.38 23.98
N TYR A 15 -8.16 -1.70 24.50
CA TYR A 15 -6.84 -2.28 24.69
C TYR A 15 -6.79 -3.02 26.04
N GLU A 16 -6.79 -4.35 26.00
CA GLU A 16 -6.94 -5.18 27.19
C GLU A 16 -5.74 -5.14 28.15
N LYS A 17 -4.55 -4.75 27.69
CA LYS A 17 -3.30 -4.89 28.45
C LYS A 17 -2.94 -3.71 29.35
N GLY A 18 -3.88 -2.78 29.59
CA GLY A 18 -3.68 -1.64 30.48
C GLY A 18 -2.93 -0.49 29.82
N VAL A 19 -1.78 -0.09 30.38
CA VAL A 19 -1.02 1.07 29.89
C VAL A 19 -0.35 0.74 28.54
N PRO A 20 -0.50 1.59 27.50
CA PRO A 20 0.18 1.41 26.23
C PRO A 20 1.70 1.27 26.41
N PRO A 21 2.34 0.29 25.75
CA PRO A 21 3.79 0.12 25.82
C PRO A 21 4.52 1.34 25.23
N THR A 22 5.71 1.59 25.77
CA THR A 22 6.58 2.67 25.28
C THR A 22 7.16 2.34 23.91
N SER A 23 7.58 3.37 23.17
CA SER A 23 8.24 3.18 21.87
C SER A 23 9.47 2.25 21.97
N GLU A 24 10.22 2.32 23.06
CA GLU A 24 11.42 1.50 23.26
C GLU A 24 11.10 0.02 23.46
N GLU A 25 10.02 -0.29 24.17
CA GLU A 25 9.57 -1.67 24.39
C GLU A 25 9.11 -2.31 23.09
N ILE A 26 8.34 -1.59 22.27
CA ILE A 26 7.91 -2.08 20.96
C ILE A 26 9.13 -2.25 20.04
N ALA A 27 10.05 -1.29 20.01
CA ALA A 27 11.26 -1.37 19.20
C ALA A 27 12.08 -2.64 19.52
N LYS A 28 12.29 -2.94 20.82
CA LYS A 28 12.97 -4.17 21.25
C LYS A 28 12.27 -5.44 20.78
N LYS A 29 10.94 -5.48 20.76
CA LYS A 29 10.19 -6.63 20.22
C LYS A 29 10.36 -6.75 18.69
N LEU A 30 10.36 -5.63 17.96
CA LEU A 30 10.55 -5.60 16.50
C LEU A 30 11.98 -6.01 16.08
N GLU A 31 12.97 -5.72 16.91
CA GLU A 31 14.37 -6.12 16.74
C GLU A 31 14.63 -7.61 16.97
N ASN A 32 13.67 -8.34 17.55
CA ASN A 32 13.81 -9.75 17.84
C ASN A 32 14.04 -10.56 16.55
N LYS A 33 14.82 -11.65 16.62
CA LYS A 33 15.08 -12.52 15.46
C LYS A 33 13.86 -13.35 15.05
N LYS A 34 12.93 -13.63 15.97
CA LYS A 34 11.76 -14.47 15.70
C LYS A 34 10.64 -13.65 15.07
N ASP A 35 10.19 -14.05 13.88
CA ASP A 35 9.10 -13.36 13.17
C ASP A 35 7.76 -13.43 13.91
N SER A 36 7.51 -14.46 14.74
CA SER A 36 6.31 -14.53 15.57
C SER A 36 6.21 -13.35 16.55
N VAL A 37 7.33 -12.97 17.17
CA VAL A 37 7.41 -11.86 18.12
C VAL A 37 7.25 -10.53 17.38
N LYS A 38 7.83 -10.40 16.18
CA LYS A 38 7.62 -9.23 15.32
C LYS A 38 6.17 -9.08 14.91
N ALA A 39 5.51 -10.18 14.55
CA ALA A 39 4.11 -10.17 14.16
C ALA A 39 3.22 -9.70 15.32
N GLU A 40 3.41 -10.24 16.52
CA GLU A 40 2.67 -9.80 17.72
C GLU A 40 2.93 -8.32 18.04
N ALA A 41 4.18 -7.86 17.94
CA ALA A 41 4.54 -6.46 18.16
C ALA A 41 3.93 -5.51 17.12
N LEU A 42 3.90 -5.93 15.84
CA LEU A 42 3.34 -5.13 14.76
C LEU A 42 1.82 -5.08 14.81
N GLU A 43 1.17 -6.16 15.24
CA GLU A 43 -0.27 -6.22 15.51
C GLU A 43 -0.66 -5.30 16.68
N GLU A 44 0.07 -5.39 17.80
CA GLU A 44 -0.09 -4.50 18.95
C GLU A 44 0.12 -3.03 18.55
N LEU A 45 1.15 -2.74 17.77
CA LEU A 45 1.41 -1.40 17.26
C LEU A 45 0.27 -0.87 16.36
N CYS A 46 -0.22 -1.69 15.43
CA CYS A 46 -1.32 -1.27 14.55
C CYS A 46 -2.58 -0.95 15.35
N LEU A 47 -2.90 -1.76 16.36
CA LEU A 47 -4.05 -1.55 17.22
C LEU A 47 -3.94 -0.22 17.99
N LEU A 48 -2.78 0.05 18.59
CA LEU A 48 -2.54 1.29 19.33
C LEU A 48 -2.62 2.52 18.43
N MET A 49 -2.06 2.43 17.22
CA MET A 49 -2.12 3.53 16.23
C MET A 49 -3.55 3.81 15.74
N ILE A 50 -4.37 2.77 15.56
CA ILE A 50 -5.80 2.94 15.20
C ILE A 50 -6.58 3.60 16.34
N ASN A 51 -6.21 3.31 17.59
CA ASN A 51 -6.76 3.94 18.78
C ASN A 51 -6.27 5.38 19.02
N GLY A 52 -5.38 5.91 18.17
CA GLY A 52 -4.93 7.30 18.21
C GLY A 52 -3.56 7.53 18.85
N GLU A 53 -2.89 6.47 19.34
CA GLU A 53 -1.53 6.58 19.89
C GLU A 53 -0.50 6.79 18.77
N ASN A 54 0.41 7.75 18.92
CA ASN A 54 1.40 8.06 17.90
C ASN A 54 2.80 7.52 18.26
N TYR A 55 3.38 6.72 17.35
CA TYR A 55 4.71 6.12 17.50
C TYR A 55 5.65 6.50 16.34
N PRO A 56 5.99 7.78 16.16
CA PRO A 56 6.75 8.24 14.99
C PRO A 56 8.17 7.64 14.93
N LYS A 57 8.79 7.38 16.10
CA LYS A 57 10.16 6.84 16.21
C LYS A 57 10.28 5.39 15.71
N LEU A 58 9.16 4.66 15.59
CA LEU A 58 9.17 3.24 15.19
C LEU A 58 9.27 3.02 13.68
N LEU A 59 9.05 4.06 12.87
CA LEU A 59 9.11 3.94 11.40
C LEU A 59 10.46 3.37 10.93
N MET A 60 11.56 3.90 11.46
CA MET A 60 12.91 3.42 11.10
C MET A 60 13.18 2.00 11.59
N SER A 61 12.70 1.62 12.79
CA SER A 61 12.83 0.26 13.31
C SER A 61 12.07 -0.74 12.43
N ILE A 62 10.88 -0.39 11.96
CA ILE A 62 10.10 -1.22 11.03
C ILE A 62 10.83 -1.38 9.70
N ILE A 63 11.33 -0.27 9.13
CA ILE A 63 12.09 -0.30 7.88
C ILE A 63 13.31 -1.23 8.01
N LYS A 64 14.05 -1.16 9.12
CA LYS A 64 15.27 -1.95 9.33
C LYS A 64 14.99 -3.43 9.62
N PHE A 65 14.04 -3.73 10.49
CA PHE A 65 13.93 -5.07 11.09
C PHE A 65 12.73 -5.89 10.57
N VAL A 66 11.74 -5.24 9.96
CA VAL A 66 10.45 -5.88 9.60
C VAL A 66 10.29 -6.01 8.08
N VAL A 67 10.69 -5.00 7.30
CA VAL A 67 10.48 -4.97 5.83
C VAL A 67 11.06 -6.18 5.11
N ALA A 68 12.23 -6.64 5.55
CA ALA A 68 12.95 -7.77 4.98
C ALA A 68 12.42 -9.14 5.44
N SER A 69 11.44 -9.19 6.36
CA SER A 69 10.85 -10.44 6.81
C SER A 69 10.11 -11.12 5.65
N THR A 70 10.28 -12.44 5.54
CA THR A 70 9.60 -13.29 4.55
C THR A 70 8.32 -13.90 5.10
N ASP A 71 8.05 -13.75 6.39
CA ASP A 71 6.85 -14.29 7.03
C ASP A 71 5.57 -13.61 6.49
N HIS A 72 4.61 -14.44 6.10
CA HIS A 72 3.36 -13.97 5.49
C HIS A 72 2.50 -13.14 6.44
N ARG A 73 2.47 -13.48 7.74
CA ARG A 73 1.70 -12.74 8.75
C ARG A 73 2.34 -11.37 8.96
N VAL A 74 3.67 -11.31 9.09
CA VAL A 74 4.43 -10.06 9.20
C VAL A 74 4.20 -9.17 7.98
N LYS A 75 4.33 -9.67 6.75
CA LYS A 75 4.09 -8.91 5.52
C LYS A 75 2.67 -8.36 5.42
N LYS A 76 1.66 -9.14 5.84
CA LYS A 76 0.26 -8.70 5.86
C LYS A 76 0.03 -7.58 6.88
N LEU A 77 0.56 -7.72 8.10
CA LEU A 77 0.51 -6.68 9.12
C LEU A 77 1.27 -5.41 8.70
N LEU A 78 2.40 -5.58 8.01
CA LEU A 78 3.20 -4.47 7.47
C LEU A 78 2.40 -3.68 6.42
N THR A 79 1.56 -4.35 5.63
CA THR A 79 0.66 -3.68 4.69
C THR A 79 -0.35 -2.78 5.42
N ILE A 80 -0.88 -3.24 6.55
CA ILE A 80 -1.79 -2.44 7.39
C ILE A 80 -1.05 -1.25 8.01
N TYR A 81 0.16 -1.48 8.52
CA TYR A 81 1.01 -0.42 9.06
C TYR A 81 1.26 0.69 8.02
N TRP A 82 1.56 0.32 6.77
CA TRP A 82 1.74 1.30 5.69
C TRP A 82 0.49 2.10 5.37
N GLU A 83 -0.70 1.58 5.61
CA GLU A 83 -1.95 2.31 5.42
C GLU A 83 -2.14 3.38 6.51
N ILE A 84 -1.82 3.06 7.76
CA ILE A 84 -2.13 3.90 8.94
C ILE A 84 -1.03 4.90 9.33
N VAL A 85 0.25 4.62 9.05
CA VAL A 85 1.37 5.46 9.51
C VAL A 85 1.28 6.91 8.99
N GLU A 86 1.85 7.89 9.67
CA GLU A 86 1.92 9.25 9.14
C GLU A 86 3.07 9.38 8.13
N LYS A 87 2.75 9.82 6.91
CA LYS A 87 3.69 9.89 5.77
C LYS A 87 4.40 11.24 5.67
N CYS A 88 3.80 12.29 6.23
CA CYS A 88 4.32 13.65 6.20
C CYS A 88 4.85 14.08 7.56
N LYS A 89 5.76 15.05 7.55
CA LYS A 89 6.18 15.85 8.70
C LYS A 89 5.08 16.89 9.01
N GLU A 90 5.21 17.58 10.15
CA GLU A 90 4.24 18.62 10.58
C GLU A 90 4.10 19.78 9.58
N ASN A 91 5.14 20.05 8.79
CA ASN A 91 5.13 21.06 7.74
C ASN A 91 4.43 20.61 6.44
N GLY A 92 3.95 19.36 6.36
CA GLY A 92 3.32 18.78 5.18
C GLY A 92 4.27 18.09 4.19
N ASP A 93 5.59 18.21 4.36
CA ASP A 93 6.56 17.52 3.52
C ASP A 93 6.61 16.02 3.78
N LEU A 94 6.88 15.23 2.74
CA LEU A 94 7.04 13.79 2.87
C LEU A 94 8.25 13.46 3.77
N LYS A 95 8.09 12.50 4.67
CA LYS A 95 9.19 11.97 5.49
C LYS A 95 10.28 11.37 4.60
N GLU A 96 11.55 11.60 4.94
CA GLU A 96 12.70 11.12 4.15
C GLU A 96 12.76 9.59 4.12
N GLU A 97 12.32 8.96 5.20
CA GLU A 97 12.17 7.51 5.34
C GLU A 97 11.27 6.90 4.27
N MET A 98 10.33 7.68 3.69
CA MET A 98 9.42 7.20 2.65
C MET A 98 10.16 6.82 1.37
N ILE A 99 11.37 7.32 1.13
CA ILE A 99 12.22 6.87 0.02
C ILE A 99 12.54 5.37 0.16
N LEU A 100 12.87 4.93 1.38
CA LEU A 100 13.15 3.51 1.67
C LEU A 100 11.88 2.67 1.53
N VAL A 101 10.74 3.21 1.94
CA VAL A 101 9.43 2.56 1.78
C VAL A 101 9.09 2.39 0.30
N CYS A 102 9.33 3.40 -0.54
CA CYS A 102 9.11 3.32 -2.00
C CYS A 102 9.98 2.21 -2.62
N ASN A 103 11.26 2.11 -2.23
CA ASN A 103 12.14 1.05 -2.71
C ASN A 103 11.65 -0.35 -2.30
N ALA A 104 11.18 -0.50 -1.06
CA ALA A 104 10.59 -1.75 -0.59
C ALA A 104 9.31 -2.13 -1.37
N LEU A 105 8.39 -1.18 -1.56
CA LEU A 105 7.16 -1.38 -2.32
C LEU A 105 7.45 -1.72 -3.78
N ARG A 106 8.44 -1.06 -4.40
CA ARG A 106 8.89 -1.37 -5.75
C ARG A 106 9.42 -2.80 -5.85
N SER A 107 10.20 -3.25 -4.87
CA SER A 107 10.67 -4.64 -4.79
C SER A 107 9.50 -5.62 -4.66
N ASP A 108 8.51 -5.32 -3.81
CA ASP A 108 7.33 -6.17 -3.64
C ASP A 108 6.44 -6.23 -4.91
N LEU A 109 6.36 -5.14 -5.70
CA LEU A 109 5.70 -5.14 -7.03
C LEU A 109 6.40 -6.02 -8.07
N MET A 110 7.69 -6.31 -7.88
CA MET A 110 8.50 -7.15 -8.76
C MET A 110 8.78 -8.55 -8.16
N HIS A 111 8.17 -8.88 -7.04
CA HIS A 111 8.43 -10.12 -6.30
C HIS A 111 8.01 -11.38 -7.09
N ALA A 112 8.64 -12.53 -6.88
CA ALA A 112 8.28 -13.76 -7.62
C ALA A 112 6.85 -14.26 -7.31
N ASN A 113 6.40 -14.08 -6.06
CA ASN A 113 5.08 -14.46 -5.57
C ASN A 113 3.99 -13.45 -5.99
N GLU A 114 2.98 -13.93 -6.70
CA GLU A 114 1.85 -13.17 -7.22
C GLU A 114 0.96 -12.55 -6.13
N TYR A 115 0.86 -13.19 -4.96
CA TYR A 115 0.05 -12.69 -3.85
C TYR A 115 0.67 -11.46 -3.20
N ILE A 116 2.00 -11.41 -3.12
CA ILE A 116 2.74 -10.24 -2.63
C ILE A 116 2.54 -9.07 -3.59
N ARG A 117 2.69 -9.30 -4.90
CA ARG A 117 2.43 -8.27 -5.92
C ARG A 117 1.01 -7.73 -5.82
N GLY A 118 0.00 -8.62 -5.82
CA GLY A 118 -1.40 -8.19 -5.77
C GLY A 118 -1.79 -7.53 -4.45
N SER A 119 -1.23 -7.96 -3.31
CA SER A 119 -1.45 -7.28 -2.03
C SER A 119 -0.85 -5.87 -2.03
N THR A 120 0.34 -5.72 -2.61
CA THR A 120 1.01 -4.42 -2.77
C THR A 120 0.21 -3.49 -3.68
N LEU A 121 -0.28 -3.99 -4.82
CA LEU A 121 -1.15 -3.23 -5.72
C LEU A 121 -2.42 -2.74 -5.01
N ARG A 122 -3.05 -3.57 -4.17
CA ARG A 122 -4.21 -3.16 -3.35
C ARG A 122 -3.86 -2.09 -2.31
N LEU A 123 -2.68 -2.16 -1.70
CA LEU A 123 -2.21 -1.12 -0.80
C LEU A 123 -2.07 0.21 -1.54
N LEU A 124 -1.45 0.19 -2.73
CA LEU A 124 -1.26 1.39 -3.54
C LEU A 124 -2.57 2.04 -3.96
N CYS A 125 -3.65 1.27 -4.18
CA CYS A 125 -4.99 1.84 -4.41
C CYS A 125 -5.47 2.77 -3.29
N LYS A 126 -4.98 2.59 -2.06
CA LYS A 126 -5.36 3.37 -0.88
C LYS A 126 -4.40 4.54 -0.59
N MET A 127 -3.27 4.62 -1.30
CA MET A 127 -2.26 5.65 -1.08
C MET A 127 -2.68 6.97 -1.70
N LYS A 128 -2.78 8.02 -0.89
CA LYS A 128 -3.23 9.36 -1.32
C LYS A 128 -2.09 10.33 -1.65
N TYR A 129 -0.84 9.90 -1.53
CA TYR A 129 0.33 10.76 -1.72
C TYR A 129 0.97 10.50 -3.08
N PHE A 130 0.80 11.44 -4.01
CA PHE A 130 1.33 11.31 -5.36
C PHE A 130 2.85 11.07 -5.38
N ARG A 131 3.62 11.77 -4.54
CA ARG A 131 5.08 11.63 -4.43
C ARG A 131 5.55 10.20 -4.08
N ILE A 132 4.70 9.38 -3.47
CA ILE A 132 5.00 7.96 -3.20
C ILE A 132 4.70 7.09 -4.43
N LEU A 133 3.64 7.43 -5.15
CA LEU A 133 3.15 6.65 -6.29
C LEU A 133 3.95 6.91 -7.57
N GLU A 134 4.43 8.13 -7.75
CA GLU A 134 5.24 8.56 -8.89
C GLU A 134 6.43 7.64 -9.20
N PRO A 135 7.31 7.28 -8.25
CA PRO A 135 8.42 6.36 -8.52
C PRO A 135 7.99 4.90 -8.77
N LEU A 136 6.71 4.57 -8.57
CA LEU A 136 6.17 3.21 -8.67
C LEU A 136 5.37 2.97 -9.97
N LYS A 137 5.01 4.01 -10.72
CA LYS A 137 4.15 3.93 -11.92
C LYS A 137 4.59 2.85 -12.90
N GLU A 138 5.85 2.89 -13.30
CA GLU A 138 6.47 1.90 -14.20
C GLU A 138 6.33 0.46 -13.68
N ALA A 139 6.52 0.26 -12.38
CA ALA A 139 6.39 -1.07 -11.79
C ALA A 139 4.92 -1.53 -11.74
N VAL A 140 3.98 -0.60 -11.56
CA VAL A 140 2.53 -0.89 -11.62
C VAL A 140 2.13 -1.28 -13.05
N LEU A 141 2.53 -0.50 -14.06
CA LEU A 141 2.18 -0.77 -15.46
C LEU A 141 2.72 -2.11 -15.95
N ARG A 142 3.97 -2.47 -15.59
CA ARG A 142 4.53 -3.81 -15.90
C ARG A 142 3.70 -4.97 -15.35
N ASN A 143 2.90 -4.75 -14.31
CA ASN A 143 2.05 -5.80 -13.76
C ASN A 143 0.75 -6.02 -14.56
N LEU A 144 0.43 -5.16 -15.54
CA LEU A 144 -0.66 -5.38 -16.50
C LEU A 144 -0.38 -6.58 -17.42
N SER A 145 0.88 -6.83 -17.78
CA SER A 145 1.29 -7.96 -18.62
C SER A 145 1.75 -9.19 -17.82
N HIS A 146 1.48 -9.25 -16.52
CA HIS A 146 1.92 -10.36 -15.67
C HIS A 146 1.20 -11.67 -16.02
N ARG A 147 1.88 -12.83 -15.92
CA ARG A 147 1.31 -14.14 -16.31
C ARG A 147 0.03 -14.55 -15.57
N HIS A 148 -0.11 -14.15 -14.30
CA HIS A 148 -1.27 -14.49 -13.47
C HIS A 148 -2.36 -13.42 -13.50
N SER A 149 -3.61 -13.80 -13.81
CA SER A 149 -4.77 -12.88 -13.81
C SER A 149 -5.01 -12.22 -12.45
N TYR A 150 -4.66 -12.90 -11.36
CA TYR A 150 -4.69 -12.31 -10.01
C TYR A 150 -3.88 -11.00 -9.93
N VAL A 151 -2.73 -10.93 -10.58
CA VAL A 151 -1.90 -9.71 -10.57
C VAL A 151 -2.51 -8.67 -11.51
N ARG A 152 -2.85 -9.07 -12.74
CA ARG A 152 -3.41 -8.16 -13.75
C ARG A 152 -4.69 -7.47 -13.27
N ARG A 153 -5.66 -8.20 -12.70
CA ARG A 153 -6.90 -7.60 -12.17
C ARG A 153 -6.65 -6.54 -11.08
N ASN A 154 -5.63 -6.74 -10.24
CA ASN A 154 -5.25 -5.77 -9.20
C ASN A 154 -4.45 -4.61 -9.80
N ALA A 155 -3.63 -4.86 -10.83
CA ALA A 155 -2.87 -3.83 -11.53
C ALA A 155 -3.81 -2.85 -12.24
N VAL A 156 -4.81 -3.36 -12.97
CA VAL A 156 -5.88 -2.55 -13.59
C VAL A 156 -6.56 -1.64 -12.56
N MET A 157 -6.97 -2.19 -11.41
CA MET A 157 -7.61 -1.38 -10.36
C MET A 157 -6.66 -0.37 -9.71
N CYS A 158 -5.37 -0.70 -9.62
CA CYS A 158 -4.36 0.22 -9.12
C CYS A 158 -4.17 1.41 -10.08
N VAL A 159 -4.04 1.15 -11.37
CA VAL A 159 -3.97 2.17 -12.42
C VAL A 159 -5.22 3.05 -12.38
N TYR A 160 -6.40 2.43 -12.38
CA TYR A 160 -7.67 3.16 -12.26
C TYR A 160 -7.74 4.04 -11.01
N SER A 161 -7.31 3.53 -9.84
CA SER A 161 -7.31 4.32 -8.61
C SER A 161 -6.38 5.53 -8.68
N ILE A 162 -5.20 5.38 -9.29
CA ILE A 162 -4.23 6.47 -9.46
C ILE A 162 -4.80 7.52 -10.41
N VAL A 163 -5.28 7.12 -11.59
CA VAL A 163 -5.89 8.03 -12.57
C VAL A 163 -7.10 8.76 -11.98
N LYS A 164 -7.97 8.04 -11.26
CA LYS A 164 -9.14 8.64 -10.60
C LYS A 164 -8.77 9.65 -9.52
N SER A 165 -7.65 9.44 -8.82
CA SER A 165 -7.24 10.30 -7.69
C SER A 165 -6.41 11.51 -8.12
N PHE A 166 -5.61 11.40 -9.18
CA PHE A 166 -4.65 12.43 -9.58
C PHE A 166 -4.83 12.94 -11.02
N GLY A 167 -5.81 12.42 -11.76
CA GLY A 167 -6.07 12.77 -13.15
C GLY A 167 -5.34 11.90 -14.16
N ILE A 168 -5.81 11.94 -15.40
CA ILE A 168 -5.27 11.14 -16.51
C ILE A 168 -3.87 11.57 -16.94
N GLU A 169 -3.54 12.86 -16.79
CA GLU A 169 -2.22 13.46 -17.08
C GLU A 169 -1.06 12.74 -16.36
N VAL A 170 -1.37 12.04 -15.28
CA VAL A 170 -0.40 11.31 -14.47
C VAL A 170 0.02 9.99 -15.12
N MET A 171 -0.85 9.36 -15.90
CA MET A 171 -0.61 8.12 -16.63
C MET A 171 -1.36 8.19 -17.98
N PRO A 172 -0.92 9.05 -18.92
CA PRO A 172 -1.62 9.25 -20.20
C PRO A 172 -1.66 7.98 -21.07
N GLU A 173 -0.69 7.10 -20.92
CA GLU A 173 -0.59 5.79 -21.59
C GLU A 173 -1.60 4.75 -21.08
N ALA A 174 -2.18 4.97 -19.90
CA ALA A 174 -2.97 3.96 -19.22
C ALA A 174 -4.23 3.49 -19.98
N PRO A 175 -5.02 4.35 -20.65
CA PRO A 175 -6.18 3.89 -21.42
C PRO A 175 -5.79 2.95 -22.57
N GLU A 176 -4.72 3.28 -23.30
CA GLU A 176 -4.23 2.46 -24.41
C GLU A 176 -3.73 1.10 -23.91
N ASP A 177 -2.92 1.07 -22.85
CA ASP A 177 -2.43 -0.18 -22.26
C ASP A 177 -3.58 -1.10 -21.79
N ILE A 178 -4.65 -0.50 -21.25
CA ILE A 178 -5.81 -1.24 -20.71
C ILE A 178 -6.72 -1.74 -21.83
N GLU A 179 -6.90 -0.97 -22.90
CA GLU A 179 -7.58 -1.42 -24.12
C GLU A 179 -6.87 -2.63 -24.72
N GLN A 180 -5.54 -2.54 -24.91
CA GLN A 180 -4.75 -3.66 -25.43
C GLN A 180 -4.86 -4.90 -24.54
N LEU A 181 -4.82 -4.72 -23.22
CA LEU A 181 -5.06 -5.80 -22.27
C LEU A 181 -6.45 -6.42 -22.45
N LEU A 182 -7.50 -5.60 -22.58
CA LEU A 182 -8.89 -6.06 -22.68
C LEU A 182 -9.12 -6.95 -23.91
N LEU A 183 -8.47 -6.63 -25.04
CA LEU A 183 -8.56 -7.39 -26.29
C LEU A 183 -8.02 -8.83 -26.17
N VAL A 184 -6.93 -9.01 -25.41
CA VAL A 184 -6.23 -10.32 -25.30
C VAL A 184 -6.54 -11.08 -24.02
N GLU A 185 -7.17 -10.44 -23.03
CA GLU A 185 -7.43 -11.05 -21.73
C GLU A 185 -8.43 -12.23 -21.84
N GLY A 186 -8.24 -13.26 -21.03
CA GLY A 186 -9.17 -14.39 -20.89
C GLY A 186 -9.96 -14.37 -19.59
N ASP A 187 -9.40 -13.78 -18.53
CA ASP A 187 -10.01 -13.76 -17.20
C ASP A 187 -11.13 -12.71 -17.09
N LEU A 188 -12.35 -13.16 -16.81
CA LEU A 188 -13.55 -12.30 -16.72
C LEU A 188 -13.43 -11.21 -15.65
N SER A 189 -12.77 -11.50 -14.52
CA SER A 189 -12.62 -10.51 -13.45
C SER A 189 -11.70 -9.38 -13.88
N THR A 190 -10.65 -9.70 -14.64
CA THR A 190 -9.72 -8.72 -15.20
C THR A 190 -10.40 -7.90 -16.29
N LYS A 191 -11.14 -8.54 -17.21
CA LYS A 191 -11.94 -7.84 -18.24
C LYS A 191 -12.91 -6.83 -17.66
N ARG A 192 -13.70 -7.24 -16.66
CA ARG A 192 -14.65 -6.36 -15.98
C ARG A 192 -13.95 -5.13 -15.40
N ASN A 193 -12.78 -5.31 -14.79
CA ASN A 193 -12.03 -4.19 -14.22
C ASN A 193 -11.46 -3.26 -15.31
N ALA A 194 -10.98 -3.83 -16.42
CA ALA A 194 -10.45 -3.06 -17.54
C ALA A 194 -11.55 -2.23 -18.20
N PHE A 195 -12.68 -2.87 -18.53
CA PHE A 195 -13.88 -2.18 -19.01
C PHE A 195 -14.36 -1.09 -18.05
N LEU A 196 -14.41 -1.38 -16.75
CA LEU A 196 -14.79 -0.37 -15.74
C LEU A 196 -13.86 0.84 -15.76
N MET A 197 -12.56 0.64 -15.90
CA MET A 197 -11.62 1.74 -15.99
C MET A 197 -11.87 2.57 -17.26
N LEU A 198 -11.93 1.93 -18.42
CA LEU A 198 -12.15 2.62 -19.71
C LEU A 198 -13.47 3.40 -19.70
N LEU A 199 -14.57 2.79 -19.25
CA LEU A 199 -15.87 3.46 -19.14
C LEU A 199 -15.83 4.79 -18.35
N ASN A 200 -14.93 4.89 -17.37
CA ASN A 200 -14.79 6.09 -16.54
C ASN A 200 -13.69 7.06 -17.01
N CYS A 201 -12.70 6.59 -17.78
CA CYS A 201 -11.53 7.35 -18.15
C CYS A 201 -11.48 7.73 -19.65
N ASP A 202 -12.00 6.86 -20.52
CA ASP A 202 -12.04 7.01 -21.98
C ASP A 202 -13.15 6.09 -22.55
N GLN A 203 -14.35 6.65 -22.74
CA GLN A 203 -15.54 5.88 -23.15
C GLN A 203 -15.45 5.35 -24.59
N ASP A 204 -14.70 6.02 -25.46
CA ASP A 204 -14.59 5.61 -26.87
C ASP A 204 -13.78 4.31 -27.02
N ARG A 205 -12.93 4.00 -26.02
CA ARG A 205 -12.12 2.78 -25.95
C ARG A 205 -12.78 1.63 -25.19
N ALA A 206 -13.90 1.87 -24.50
CA ALA A 206 -14.57 0.91 -23.62
C ALA A 206 -15.41 -0.12 -24.39
#